data_AF-A0A4Y7S3T2-F1
#
_entry.id   AF-A0A4Y7S3T2-F1
#
_cell.length_a   1.000
_cell.length_b   1.000
_cell.length_c   1.000
_cell.angle_alpha   90.00
_cell.angle_beta   90.00
_cell.angle_gamma   90.00
#
_symmetry.space_group_name_H-M   'P 1'
#
loop_
_entity.id
_entity.type
_entity.pdbx_description
1 polymer ?
#
loop_
_entity_poly.entity_id
_entity_poly.type
_entity_poly.pdbx_seq_one_letter_code
_entity_poly.pdbx_strand_id
1 'polypeptide(L)'
;MSWRQKLIDKPIKDKNLNYYLNLSYPFTVRPDLDDSGFIVEYPDLRYCVGTGDTIEEAINDSIIAKSEWIKAAFENRLSIPEPSSSEDIMDVFLEGFQQACTEK
;
A
#
# COMPACT_ATOMS: atom_id res chain seq x y z
N MET A 1 20.33 35.22 13.50
CA MET A 1 19.17 34.58 12.85
C MET A 1 19.63 33.27 12.24
N SER A 2 19.36 32.17 12.93
CA SER A 2 19.96 30.86 12.69
C SER A 2 19.23 30.11 11.58
N TRP A 3 19.98 29.66 10.58
CA TRP A 3 19.54 28.85 9.44
C TRP A 3 18.83 27.55 9.87
N ARG A 4 19.02 27.11 11.11
CA ARG A 4 18.31 25.98 11.73
C ARG A 4 16.82 26.22 11.94
N GLN A 5 16.36 27.46 12.11
CA GLN A 5 14.95 27.73 12.41
C GLN A 5 14.06 27.55 11.17
N LYS A 6 14.55 27.88 9.98
CA LYS A 6 13.82 27.75 8.70
C LYS A 6 13.47 26.32 8.31
N LEU A 7 14.12 25.31 8.90
CA LEU A 7 13.83 23.90 8.65
C LEU A 7 12.80 23.31 9.62
N ILE A 8 12.50 24.01 10.72
CA ILE A 8 11.55 23.56 11.75
C ILE A 8 10.11 23.98 11.37
N ASP A 9 9.95 25.04 10.57
CA ASP A 9 8.64 25.54 10.11
C ASP A 9 8.14 24.89 8.82
N LYS A 10 8.68 23.74 8.40
CA LYS A 10 8.09 23.01 7.28
C LYS A 10 6.73 22.50 7.78
N PRO A 11 5.59 22.98 7.27
CA PRO A 11 4.30 22.53 7.76
C PRO A 11 4.22 21.04 7.45
N ILE A 12 4.32 20.22 8.50
CA ILE A 12 3.94 18.82 8.43
C ILE A 12 2.48 18.90 8.03
N LYS A 13 2.18 18.48 6.81
CA LYS A 13 0.82 18.46 6.28
C LYS A 13 0.08 17.53 7.24
N ASP A 14 -0.69 18.10 8.18
CA ASP A 14 -1.44 17.37 9.21
C ASP A 14 -2.55 16.58 8.52
N LYS A 15 -2.13 15.51 7.85
CA LYS A 15 -3.01 14.56 7.21
C LYS A 15 -3.64 13.74 8.33
N ASN A 16 -4.92 13.97 8.58
CA ASN A 16 -5.67 13.23 9.58
C ASN A 16 -5.70 11.73 9.24
N LEU A 17 -5.74 10.86 10.27
CA LEU A 17 -5.89 9.42 10.09
C LEU A 17 -7.06 9.07 9.17
N ASN A 18 -8.18 9.80 9.30
CA ASN A 18 -9.37 9.62 8.47
C ASN A 18 -9.12 9.88 6.98
N TYR A 19 -8.19 10.78 6.63
CA TYR A 19 -7.79 11.00 5.24
C TYR A 19 -7.21 9.73 4.63
N TYR A 20 -6.27 9.09 5.33
CA TYR A 20 -5.65 7.85 4.85
C TYR A 20 -6.61 6.65 4.83
N LEU A 21 -7.52 6.57 5.79
CA LEU A 21 -8.54 5.51 5.83
C LEU A 21 -9.52 5.60 4.65
N ASN A 22 -9.84 6.83 4.22
CA ASN A 22 -10.76 7.08 3.10
C ASN A 22 -10.10 6.94 1.72
N LEU A 23 -8.78 6.69 1.66
CA LEU A 23 -8.10 6.40 0.40
C LEU A 23 -8.42 4.99 -0.08
N SER A 24 -8.79 4.90 -1.36
CA SER A 24 -9.00 3.64 -2.06
C SER A 24 -7.65 3.14 -2.59
N TYR A 25 -7.09 2.15 -1.91
CA TYR A 25 -5.85 1.50 -2.37
C TYR A 25 -6.23 0.35 -3.30
N PRO A 26 -5.59 0.24 -4.47
CA PRO A 26 -5.74 -0.92 -5.33
C PRO A 26 -5.14 -2.15 -4.62
N PHE A 27 -5.77 -3.30 -4.81
CA PHE A 27 -5.27 -4.58 -4.34
C PHE A 27 -5.35 -5.61 -5.46
N THR A 28 -4.44 -6.58 -5.43
CA THR A 28 -4.42 -7.69 -6.37
C THR A 28 -4.76 -8.98 -5.63
N VAL A 29 -5.68 -9.76 -6.20
CA VAL A 29 -6.07 -11.06 -5.66
C VAL A 29 -5.41 -12.15 -6.50
N ARG A 30 -4.74 -13.09 -5.85
CA ARG A 30 -4.11 -14.24 -6.49
C ARG A 30 -4.55 -15.52 -5.78
N PRO A 31 -4.98 -16.56 -6.51
CA PRO A 31 -5.18 -17.87 -5.90
C PRO A 31 -3.83 -18.47 -5.52
N ASP A 32 -3.76 -19.05 -4.33
CA ASP A 32 -2.65 -19.90 -3.92
C ASP A 32 -2.91 -21.34 -4.41
N LEU A 33 -1.95 -21.87 -5.15
CA LEU A 33 -2.03 -23.22 -5.71
C LEU A 33 -1.58 -24.29 -4.70
N ASP A 34 -0.87 -23.90 -3.63
CA ASP A 34 -0.31 -24.82 -2.65
C ASP A 34 -1.26 -25.05 -1.47
N ASP A 35 -1.89 -23.97 -0.96
CA ASP A 35 -2.75 -24.03 0.24
C ASP A 35 -4.26 -23.88 -0.07
N SER A 36 -4.65 -23.95 -1.35
CA SER A 36 -6.05 -23.84 -1.80
C SER A 36 -6.80 -22.57 -1.33
N GLY A 37 -6.07 -21.52 -0.99
CA GLY A 37 -6.61 -20.24 -0.53
C GLY A 37 -6.48 -19.12 -1.55
N PHE A 38 -6.85 -17.91 -1.12
CA PHE A 38 -6.67 -16.66 -1.85
C PHE A 38 -5.77 -15.73 -1.06
N ILE A 39 -4.84 -15.11 -1.78
CA ILE A 39 -3.92 -14.10 -1.26
C ILE A 39 -4.31 -12.77 -1.86
N VAL A 40 -4.47 -11.76 -1.02
CA VAL A 40 -4.74 -10.39 -1.40
C VAL A 40 -3.58 -9.52 -0.95
N GLU A 41 -2.93 -8.85 -1.89
CA GLU A 41 -1.78 -8.01 -1.61
C GLU A 41 -2.01 -6.57 -2.07
N TYR A 42 -1.52 -5.62 -1.27
CA TYR A 42 -1.51 -4.21 -1.63
C TYR A 42 -0.11 -3.83 -2.14
N PRO A 43 0.07 -3.49 -3.43
CA PRO A 43 1.38 -3.13 -3.97
C PRO A 43 1.94 -1.86 -3.31
N ASP A 44 1.08 -0.92 -2.92
CA ASP A 44 1.46 0.34 -2.29
C ASP A 44 1.81 0.18 -0.80
N LEU A 45 1.20 -0.81 -0.13
CA LEU A 45 1.35 -1.03 1.31
C LEU A 45 2.17 -2.30 1.53
N ARG A 46 3.50 -2.15 1.43
CA ARG A 46 4.41 -3.25 1.78
C ARG A 46 4.08 -3.79 3.16
N TYR A 47 4.00 -5.11 3.24
CA TYR A 47 3.64 -5.88 4.44
C TYR A 47 2.15 -5.93 4.79
N CYS A 48 1.27 -5.36 3.97
CA CYS A 48 -0.17 -5.55 4.10
C CYS A 48 -0.64 -6.64 3.13
N VAL A 49 -0.83 -7.86 3.65
CA VAL A 49 -1.31 -9.02 2.89
C VAL A 49 -2.48 -9.63 3.67
N GLY A 50 -3.56 -9.92 2.98
CA GLY A 50 -4.69 -10.69 3.50
C GLY A 50 -4.69 -12.10 2.91
N THR A 51 -5.13 -13.07 3.70
CA THR A 51 -5.24 -14.47 3.28
C THR A 51 -6.59 -15.03 3.70
N GLY A 52 -7.18 -15.91 2.90
CA GLY A 52 -8.41 -16.58 3.29
C GLY A 52 -8.73 -17.75 2.36
N ASP A 53 -9.58 -18.66 2.83
CA ASP A 53 -9.99 -19.84 2.05
C ASP A 53 -10.94 -19.43 0.90
N THR A 54 -11.58 -18.26 1.04
CA THR A 54 -12.48 -17.68 0.06
C THR A 54 -12.06 -16.27 -0.34
N ILE A 55 -12.48 -15.82 -1.52
CA ILE A 55 -12.20 -14.47 -2.03
C ILE A 55 -12.77 -13.42 -1.06
N GLU A 56 -13.99 -13.62 -0.57
CA GLU A 56 -14.66 -12.68 0.33
C GLU A 56 -13.92 -12.52 1.66
N GLU A 57 -13.49 -13.65 2.24
CA GLU A 57 -12.71 -13.67 3.47
C GLU A 57 -11.35 -12.98 3.28
N ALA A 58 -10.63 -13.31 2.22
CA ALA A 58 -9.34 -12.71 1.93
C ALA A 58 -9.46 -11.19 1.68
N ILE A 59 -10.54 -10.73 1.04
CA ILE A 59 -10.82 -9.30 0.88
C ILE A 59 -11.10 -8.64 2.23
N ASN A 60 -11.97 -9.23 3.05
CA ASN A 60 -12.32 -8.67 4.35
C ASN A 60 -11.09 -8.57 5.28
N ASP A 61 -10.26 -9.61 5.29
CA ASP A 61 -9.01 -9.65 6.04
C ASP A 61 -8.05 -8.56 5.54
N SER A 62 -7.91 -8.40 4.22
CA SER A 62 -7.08 -7.36 3.63
C SER A 62 -7.54 -5.93 4.03
N ILE A 63 -8.85 -5.69 4.16
CA ILE A 63 -9.40 -4.40 4.60
C ILE A 63 -9.05 -4.12 6.06
N ILE A 64 -9.13 -5.15 6.92
CA ILE A 64 -8.75 -5.05 8.33
C ILE A 64 -7.26 -4.75 8.43
N ALA A 65 -6.43 -5.54 7.77
CA ALA A 65 -4.98 -5.38 7.72
C ALA A 65 -4.58 -3.97 7.25
N LYS A 66 -5.25 -3.45 6.20
CA LYS A 66 -5.05 -2.07 5.71
C LYS A 66 -5.31 -1.04 6.80
N SER A 67 -6.44 -1.18 7.50
CA SER A 67 -6.85 -0.23 8.54
C SER A 67 -5.89 -0.22 9.74
N GLU A 68 -5.40 -1.39 10.13
CA GLU A 68 -4.44 -1.56 11.23
C GLU A 68 -3.05 -1.05 10.83
N TRP A 69 -2.60 -1.35 9.62
CA TRP A 69 -1.35 -0.84 9.08
C TRP A 69 -1.32 0.69 9.07
N ILE A 70 -2.39 1.34 8.59
CA ILE A 70 -2.50 2.81 8.56
C ILE A 70 -2.48 3.40 9.97
N LYS A 71 -3.19 2.80 10.92
CA LYS A 71 -3.18 3.24 12.33
C LYS A 71 -1.78 3.11 12.93
N ALA A 72 -1.14 1.95 12.78
CA ALA A 72 0.20 1.70 13.29
C ALA A 72 1.23 2.63 12.64
N ALA A 73 1.16 2.84 11.33
CA ALA A 73 2.05 3.76 10.61
C ALA A 73 1.86 5.21 11.10
N PHE A 74 0.62 5.62 11.35
CA PHE A 74 0.30 6.94 11.89
C PHE A 74 0.84 7.13 13.31
N GLU A 75 0.65 6.15 14.20
CA GLU A 75 1.16 6.18 15.58
C GLU A 75 2.69 6.21 15.63
N ASN A 76 3.35 5.43 14.77
CA ASN A 76 4.80 5.38 14.66
C ASN A 76 5.40 6.56 13.85
N ARG A 77 4.56 7.51 13.39
CA ARG A 77 4.95 8.64 12.53
C ARG A 77 5.74 8.20 11.28
N LEU A 78 5.41 7.03 10.75
CA LEU A 78 5.97 6.51 9.51
C LEU A 78 5.33 7.25 8.32
N SER A 79 6.09 7.39 7.24
CA SER A 79 5.58 7.98 6.01
C SER A 79 4.61 7.01 5.34
N ILE A 80 3.31 7.31 5.41
CA ILE A 80 2.27 6.52 4.73
C ILE A 80 2.29 6.89 3.24
N PRO A 81 2.55 5.92 2.33
CA PRO A 81 2.46 6.15 0.90
C PRO A 81 1.00 6.43 0.51
N GLU A 82 0.78 7.39 -0.38
CA GLU A 82 -0.53 7.60 -1.02
C GLU A 82 -0.74 6.52 -2.10
N PRO A 83 -1.98 6.14 -2.41
CA PRO A 83 -2.25 5.17 -3.47
C PRO A 83 -1.69 5.69 -4.79
N SER A 84 -0.98 4.83 -5.50
CA SER A 84 -0.51 5.12 -6.85
C SER A 84 -1.72 5.44 -7.74
N SER A 85 -1.64 6.52 -8.51
CA SER A 85 -2.71 6.84 -9.45
C SER A 85 -2.73 5.76 -10.54
N SER A 86 -3.86 5.58 -11.24
CA SER A 86 -3.99 4.57 -12.29
C SER A 86 -2.91 4.66 -13.38
N GLU A 87 -2.28 5.82 -13.53
CA GLU A 87 -1.18 6.07 -14.48
C GLU A 87 0.14 5.48 -13.98
N ASP A 88 0.42 5.55 -12.68
CA ASP A 88 1.65 5.01 -12.07
C ASP A 88 1.66 3.47 -12.06
N ILE A 89 0.49 2.84 -11.92
CA ILE A 89 0.35 1.37 -11.95
C ILE A 89 0.71 0.81 -13.34
N MET A 90 0.43 1.56 -14.41
CA MET A 90 0.78 1.15 -15.77
C MET A 90 2.29 1.19 -16.00
N ASP A 91 3.00 2.15 -15.39
CA ASP A 91 4.46 2.24 -15.49
C ASP A 91 5.13 1.03 -14.82
N VAL A 92 4.68 0.64 -13.62
CA VAL A 92 5.18 -0.57 -12.92
C VAL A 92 4.88 -1.85 -13.71
N PHE A 93 3.73 -1.92 -14.37
CA PHE A 93 3.33 -3.08 -15.16
C PHE A 93 4.15 -3.21 -16.46
N LEU A 94 4.54 -2.08 -17.08
CA LEU A 94 5.37 -2.06 -18.29
C LEU A 94 6.85 -2.35 -17.99
N GLU A 95 7.39 -1.89 -16.86
CA GLU A 95 8.75 -2.24 -16.44
C GLU A 95 8.90 -3.76 -16.20
N GLY A 96 7.88 -4.40 -15.60
CA GLY A 96 7.85 -5.85 -15.42
C GLY A 96 7.83 -6.63 -16.75
N PHE A 97 7.14 -6.12 -17.78
CA PHE A 97 7.14 -6.72 -19.12
C PHE A 97 8.48 -6.59 -19.84
N GLN A 98 9.20 -5.47 -19.65
CA GLN A 98 10.50 -5.24 -20.26
C GLN A 98 11.58 -6.19 -19.68
N GLN A 99 11.49 -6.48 -18.38
CA GLN A 99 12.39 -7.41 -17.69
C GLN A 99 12.27 -8.83 -18.25
N ALA A 100 11.05 -9.31 -18.50
CA ALA A 100 10.80 -10.64 -19.07
C ALA A 100 11.29 -10.77 -20.54
N CYS A 101 11.42 -9.67 -21.27
CA CYS A 101 11.90 -9.68 -22.66
C CYS A 101 13.43 -9.58 -22.80
N THR A 102 14.18 -9.24 -21.74
CA THR A 102 15.63 -8.99 -21.82
C THR A 102 16.51 -10.16 -21.36
N GLU A 103 15.92 -11.21 -20.79
CA GLU A 103 16.59 -12.51 -20.60
C GLU A 103 16.37 -13.42 -21.82
N LYS A 104 17.12 -13.16 -22.90
CA LYS A 104 17.38 -14.12 -23.97
C LYS A 104 18.88 -14.24 -24.24
#